data_AF-A0A9Q8V6P7-F1
#
_entry.id   AF-A0A9Q8V6P7-F1
#
_cell.length_a   1.000
_cell.length_b   1.000
_cell.length_c   1.000
_cell.angle_alpha   90.00
_cell.angle_beta   90.00
_cell.angle_gamma   90.00
#
_symmetry.space_group_name_H-M   'P 1'
#
loop_
_entity.id
_entity.type
_entity.pdbx_description
1 polymer ?
#
loop_
_entity_poly.entity_id
_entity_poly.type
_entity_poly.pdbx_seq_one_letter_code
_entity_poly.pdbx_strand_id
1 'polypeptide(L)'
;MRLSAIALLGCAAVPRLVTALCECGYSAKGPDAGDGPWLFTGALESDFTNIADIAKYSEWTRQKFDVTAAAGRGKYAKSFVVDNVVSRPRKADGDDGGLDLIVGSALKDEAVPAAEVDSANHDMHWGSFRTGMKLTAVNGTCGAFFWYFNDTQEIDMEFLSREFDPVNKVYPVNLVIQSPASKLAGYDASKTGLFKTVNLTFDPTADFHEYRFDYMPGRVIFYADSKRLAEMKGAEMPSDAGHLILQHWSNGNPLWSGGPPTRDAVMTVSYVKAYFNSTAPLDSWTKTCADKKVPVCEIPDGTATNASTGGPFLTDHKGRESRGARATDGMGVLGLVMATGSVTALALLLL
;
A
#
# COMPACT_ATOMS: atom_id res chain seq x y z
N MET A 1 -42.93 62.74 -14.66
CA MET A 1 -42.51 61.43 -15.21
C MET A 1 -41.17 61.08 -14.58
N ARG A 2 -41.10 60.00 -13.80
CA ARG A 2 -39.88 59.56 -13.11
C ARG A 2 -39.10 58.61 -14.02
N LEU A 3 -37.81 58.88 -14.23
CA LEU A 3 -36.89 57.97 -14.91
C LEU A 3 -36.41 56.88 -13.94
N SER A 4 -36.51 55.62 -14.36
CA SER A 4 -35.96 54.46 -13.66
C SER A 4 -34.56 54.15 -14.17
N ALA A 5 -33.59 54.03 -13.26
CA ALA A 5 -32.23 53.58 -13.55
C ALA A 5 -32.15 52.05 -13.53
N ILE A 6 -31.53 51.46 -14.56
CA ILE A 6 -31.20 50.04 -14.62
C ILE A 6 -29.78 49.88 -14.09
N ALA A 7 -29.61 49.17 -12.97
CA ALA A 7 -28.30 48.77 -12.47
C ALA A 7 -27.95 47.37 -13.02
N LEU A 8 -26.95 47.29 -13.91
CA LEU A 8 -26.32 46.02 -14.26
C LEU A 8 -25.35 45.63 -13.14
N LEU A 9 -25.65 44.57 -12.40
CA LEU A 9 -24.67 43.88 -11.55
C LEU A 9 -23.78 43.01 -12.45
N GLY A 10 -22.53 43.41 -12.62
CA GLY A 10 -21.49 42.55 -13.20
C GLY A 10 -21.06 41.49 -12.19
N CYS A 11 -21.29 40.21 -12.51
CA CYS A 11 -20.65 39.10 -11.79
C CYS A 11 -19.16 39.10 -12.15
N ALA A 12 -18.32 39.64 -11.26
CA ALA A 12 -16.89 39.42 -11.31
C ALA A 12 -16.60 37.94 -10.96
N ALA A 13 -16.29 37.13 -11.97
CA ALA A 13 -15.72 35.81 -11.75
C ALA A 13 -14.32 36.00 -11.17
N VAL A 14 -14.18 35.82 -9.86
CA VAL A 14 -12.87 35.74 -9.21
C VAL A 14 -12.24 34.43 -9.66
N PRO A 15 -11.14 34.42 -10.44
CA PRO A 15 -10.43 33.19 -10.74
C PRO A 15 -9.93 32.61 -9.41
N ARG A 16 -10.45 31.45 -9.02
CA ARG A 16 -9.83 30.67 -7.95
C ARG A 16 -8.46 30.24 -8.46
N LEU A 17 -7.41 30.84 -7.93
CA LEU A 17 -6.05 30.31 -8.05
C LEU A 17 -6.09 28.89 -7.49
N VAL A 18 -6.00 27.90 -8.38
CA VAL A 18 -5.77 26.52 -8.00
C VAL A 18 -4.34 26.50 -7.47
N THR A 19 -4.18 26.58 -6.15
CA THR A 19 -2.86 26.43 -5.54
C THR A 19 -2.47 24.97 -5.69
N ALA A 20 -1.63 24.70 -6.68
CA ALA A 20 -0.90 23.46 -6.81
C ALA A 20 0.14 23.39 -5.68
N LEU A 21 -0.27 22.84 -4.53
CA LEU A 21 0.53 22.92 -3.31
C LEU A 21 1.80 22.05 -3.37
N CYS A 22 1.79 20.96 -4.14
CA CYS A 22 2.85 19.94 -4.16
C CYS A 22 3.38 19.62 -5.57
N GLU A 23 3.22 20.52 -6.54
CA GLU A 23 3.63 20.31 -7.94
C GLU A 23 5.10 19.94 -8.10
N CYS A 24 5.94 20.36 -7.15
CA CYS A 24 7.37 20.11 -7.15
C CYS A 24 7.81 18.99 -6.23
N GLY A 25 6.87 18.18 -5.73
CA GLY A 25 7.13 16.93 -5.06
C GLY A 25 6.86 16.97 -3.56
N TYR A 26 7.40 15.94 -2.90
CA TYR A 26 7.12 15.60 -1.52
C TYR A 26 8.43 15.35 -0.78
N SER A 27 8.57 15.89 0.42
CA SER A 27 9.76 15.75 1.25
C SER A 27 9.50 14.90 2.49
N ALA A 28 10.35 13.90 2.71
CA ALA A 28 10.40 13.15 3.96
C ALA A 28 11.69 13.46 4.72
N LYS A 29 11.64 13.41 6.04
CA LYS A 29 12.83 13.45 6.88
C LYS A 29 13.41 12.04 6.97
N GLY A 30 14.73 11.90 6.86
CA GLY A 30 15.39 10.65 7.16
C GLY A 30 15.38 10.37 8.67
N PRO A 31 15.79 9.16 9.08
CA PRO A 31 15.75 8.70 10.47
C PRO A 31 16.66 9.50 11.41
N ASP A 32 17.76 10.04 10.89
CA ASP A 32 18.82 10.66 11.68
C ASP A 32 19.03 12.14 11.29
N ALA A 33 19.59 12.93 12.21
CA ALA A 33 19.92 14.33 11.92
C ALA A 33 20.94 14.42 10.76
N GLY A 34 20.56 15.14 9.70
CA GLY A 34 21.37 15.27 8.48
C GLY A 34 21.11 14.21 7.41
N ASP A 35 20.20 13.26 7.67
CA ASP A 35 19.70 12.33 6.67
C ASP A 35 18.45 12.92 5.99
N GLY A 36 18.62 13.48 4.80
CA GLY A 36 17.55 14.14 4.05
C GLY A 36 17.57 15.68 4.12
N PRO A 37 16.47 16.35 3.73
CA PRO A 37 15.18 15.76 3.34
C PRO A 37 15.30 14.92 2.06
N TRP A 38 14.64 13.76 2.05
CA TRP A 38 14.49 12.96 0.84
C TRP A 38 13.38 13.57 -0.01
N LEU A 39 13.66 13.75 -1.30
CA LEU A 39 12.70 14.28 -2.26
C LEU A 39 12.12 13.14 -3.10
N PHE A 40 10.79 13.15 -3.20
CA PHE A 40 10.02 12.28 -4.07
C PHE A 40 9.20 13.12 -5.03
N THR A 41 9.09 12.69 -6.29
CA THR A 41 8.36 13.43 -7.33
C THR A 41 7.05 12.78 -7.73
N GLY A 42 6.87 11.49 -7.44
CA GLY A 42 5.63 10.74 -7.61
C GLY A 42 4.89 10.55 -6.30
N ALA A 43 3.56 10.41 -6.39
CA ALA A 43 2.73 9.99 -5.28
C ALA A 43 1.58 9.10 -5.76
N LEU A 44 1.24 8.12 -4.93
CA LEU A 44 -0.03 7.41 -4.94
C LEU A 44 -0.62 7.57 -3.54
N GLU A 45 -1.79 8.19 -3.43
CA GLU A 45 -2.53 8.22 -2.18
C GLU A 45 -3.94 7.68 -2.42
N SER A 46 -4.38 6.76 -1.58
CA SER A 46 -5.70 6.15 -1.68
C SER A 46 -6.36 6.14 -0.31
N ASP A 47 -7.53 6.78 -0.23
CA ASP A 47 -8.39 6.78 0.95
C ASP A 47 -9.47 5.70 0.78
N PHE A 48 -9.19 4.49 1.26
CA PHE A 48 -10.15 3.40 1.17
C PHE A 48 -11.36 3.59 2.07
N THR A 49 -11.32 4.53 3.02
CA THR A 49 -12.49 4.87 3.82
C THR A 49 -13.56 5.58 3.00
N ASN A 50 -13.22 6.14 1.83
CA ASN A 50 -14.15 6.85 0.95
C ASN A 50 -14.42 6.12 -0.38
N ILE A 51 -13.74 5.00 -0.65
CA ILE A 51 -13.94 4.22 -1.88
C ILE A 51 -15.15 3.32 -1.72
N ALA A 52 -16.21 3.60 -2.49
CA ALA A 52 -17.44 2.78 -2.48
C ALA A 52 -17.30 1.46 -3.26
N ASP A 53 -16.43 1.44 -4.27
CA ASP A 53 -16.24 0.28 -5.14
C ASP A 53 -14.82 0.29 -5.71
N ILE A 54 -13.94 -0.51 -5.10
CA ILE A 54 -12.54 -0.67 -5.50
C ILE A 54 -12.39 -1.13 -6.95
N ALA A 55 -13.39 -1.81 -7.53
CA ALA A 55 -13.34 -2.26 -8.92
C ALA A 55 -13.30 -1.11 -9.92
N LYS A 56 -13.69 0.10 -9.50
CA LYS A 56 -13.71 1.31 -10.33
C LYS A 56 -12.49 2.20 -10.13
N TYR A 57 -11.59 1.83 -9.20
CA TYR A 57 -10.44 2.64 -8.85
C TYR A 57 -9.20 2.13 -9.61
N SER A 58 -8.83 2.86 -10.67
CA SER A 58 -7.82 2.44 -11.65
C SER A 58 -6.41 2.24 -11.09
N GLU A 59 -6.13 2.87 -9.95
CA GLU A 59 -4.86 2.85 -9.27
C GLU A 59 -4.59 1.50 -8.58
N TRP A 60 -5.60 0.64 -8.47
CA TRP A 60 -5.52 -0.66 -7.81
C TRP A 60 -6.16 -1.77 -8.66
N THR A 61 -5.50 -2.93 -8.72
CA THR A 61 -5.99 -4.13 -9.42
C THR A 61 -6.25 -5.23 -8.41
N ARG A 62 -7.49 -5.69 -8.31
CA ARG A 62 -7.83 -6.90 -7.53
C ARG A 62 -7.33 -8.13 -8.26
N GLN A 63 -6.66 -9.03 -7.56
CA GLN A 63 -6.05 -10.18 -8.19
C GLN A 63 -6.94 -11.43 -8.18
N LYS A 64 -6.74 -12.28 -9.18
CA LYS A 64 -7.35 -13.61 -9.27
C LYS A 64 -6.35 -14.63 -9.79
N PHE A 65 -5.88 -15.51 -8.92
CA PHE A 65 -4.98 -16.60 -9.27
C PHE A 65 -4.95 -17.64 -8.15
N ASP A 66 -4.47 -18.84 -8.49
CA ASP A 66 -4.30 -19.93 -7.53
C ASP A 66 -2.82 -20.23 -7.32
N VAL A 67 -2.46 -20.63 -6.11
CA VAL A 67 -1.14 -21.12 -5.75
C VAL A 67 -1.30 -22.52 -5.17
N THR A 68 -0.68 -23.52 -5.80
CA THR A 68 -0.76 -24.90 -5.30
C THR A 68 -0.12 -25.04 -3.92
N ALA A 69 -0.52 -26.05 -3.15
CA ALA A 69 0.07 -26.34 -1.84
C ALA A 69 1.61 -26.49 -1.92
N ALA A 70 2.11 -27.16 -2.98
CA ALA A 70 3.54 -27.34 -3.20
C ALA A 70 4.26 -26.02 -3.53
N ALA A 71 3.73 -25.21 -4.47
CA ALA A 71 4.34 -23.94 -4.86
C ALA A 71 4.32 -22.93 -3.69
N GLY A 72 3.20 -22.88 -2.99
CA GLY A 72 3.02 -22.08 -1.80
C GLY A 72 3.47 -22.78 -0.53
N ARG A 73 4.36 -23.79 -0.59
CA ARG A 73 5.08 -24.41 0.55
C ARG A 73 4.23 -24.58 1.81
N GLY A 74 3.01 -25.08 1.63
CA GLY A 74 1.98 -25.15 2.65
C GLY A 74 1.23 -26.47 2.58
N LYS A 75 0.37 -26.70 3.57
CA LYS A 75 -0.50 -27.88 3.59
C LYS A 75 -1.66 -27.74 2.60
N TYR A 76 -2.13 -26.52 2.39
CA TYR A 76 -3.27 -26.20 1.55
C TYR A 76 -2.86 -25.26 0.41
N ALA A 77 -3.57 -25.35 -0.71
CA ALA A 77 -3.45 -24.37 -1.78
C ALA A 77 -4.02 -23.01 -1.33
N LYS A 78 -3.70 -21.94 -2.06
CA LYS A 78 -4.29 -20.61 -1.90
C LYS A 78 -5.10 -20.29 -3.15
N SER A 79 -6.29 -19.71 -3.00
CA SER A 79 -7.07 -19.19 -4.11
C SER A 79 -7.37 -17.73 -3.86
N PHE A 80 -6.66 -16.85 -4.57
CA PHE A 80 -6.88 -15.41 -4.51
C PHE A 80 -8.10 -15.07 -5.36
N VAL A 81 -9.12 -14.50 -4.74
CA VAL A 81 -10.40 -14.21 -5.39
C VAL A 81 -10.78 -12.75 -5.18
N VAL A 82 -11.23 -12.10 -6.25
CA VAL A 82 -11.60 -10.68 -6.24
C VAL A 82 -12.78 -10.36 -5.31
N ASP A 83 -13.61 -11.37 -4.99
CA ASP A 83 -14.75 -11.24 -4.08
C ASP A 83 -14.31 -11.11 -2.61
N ASN A 84 -13.08 -11.50 -2.27
CA ASN A 84 -12.50 -11.34 -0.94
C ASN A 84 -11.82 -9.97 -0.75
N VAL A 85 -11.91 -9.08 -1.75
CA VAL A 85 -11.45 -7.69 -1.67
C VAL A 85 -12.69 -6.78 -1.68
N VAL A 86 -13.10 -6.30 -0.50
CA VAL A 86 -14.41 -5.67 -0.30
C VAL A 86 -14.25 -4.23 0.16
N SER A 87 -14.83 -3.28 -0.59
CA SER A 87 -14.94 -1.89 -0.17
C SER A 87 -16.00 -1.72 0.92
N ARG A 88 -15.59 -1.15 2.05
CA ARG A 88 -16.46 -0.81 3.17
C ARG A 88 -16.29 0.67 3.50
N PRO A 89 -16.86 1.59 2.69
CA PRO A 89 -16.72 3.01 2.92
C PRO A 89 -17.29 3.40 4.30
N ARG A 90 -16.63 4.36 4.94
CA ARG A 90 -17.01 4.94 6.22
C ARG A 90 -18.41 5.53 6.11
N LYS A 91 -19.28 5.09 7.00
CA LYS A 91 -20.65 5.60 7.10
C LYS A 91 -20.67 6.85 7.98
N ALA A 92 -21.71 7.67 7.81
CA ALA A 92 -21.90 8.91 8.56
C ALA A 92 -22.13 8.70 10.07
N ASP A 93 -22.48 7.48 10.49
CA ASP A 93 -22.71 7.07 11.88
C ASP A 93 -21.43 6.69 12.65
N GLY A 94 -20.26 6.71 11.99
CA GLY A 94 -18.96 6.67 12.66
C GLY A 94 -18.26 5.31 12.67
N ASP A 95 -18.79 4.27 12.00
CA ASP A 95 -18.07 3.01 11.79
C ASP A 95 -16.73 3.24 11.11
N ASP A 96 -15.71 2.44 11.44
CA ASP A 96 -14.45 2.44 10.71
C ASP A 96 -14.68 2.03 9.26
N GLY A 97 -14.17 2.79 8.29
CA GLY A 97 -14.21 2.42 6.88
C GLY A 97 -12.87 1.84 6.40
N GLY A 98 -12.87 1.25 5.21
CA GLY A 98 -11.65 0.79 4.56
C GLY A 98 -11.90 -0.24 3.46
N LEU A 99 -10.81 -0.86 3.02
CA LEU A 99 -10.78 -2.01 2.14
C LEU A 99 -10.54 -3.27 2.97
N ASP A 100 -11.52 -4.16 3.01
CA ASP A 100 -11.41 -5.43 3.71
C ASP A 100 -10.76 -6.48 2.78
N LEU A 101 -9.70 -7.11 3.28
CA LEU A 101 -9.04 -8.26 2.68
C LEU A 101 -9.37 -9.50 3.52
N ILE A 102 -10.06 -10.47 2.91
CA ILE A 102 -10.71 -11.58 3.63
C ILE A 102 -10.00 -12.90 3.35
N VAL A 103 -9.72 -13.66 4.40
CA VAL A 103 -9.35 -15.08 4.33
C VAL A 103 -10.52 -15.94 4.76
N GLY A 104 -10.93 -16.86 3.89
CA GLY A 104 -12.01 -17.79 4.14
C GLY A 104 -11.61 -18.89 5.13
N SER A 105 -12.53 -19.25 6.02
CA SER A 105 -12.34 -20.36 6.97
C SER A 105 -12.60 -21.74 6.35
N ALA A 106 -13.48 -21.81 5.35
CA ALA A 106 -13.75 -23.03 4.62
C ALA A 106 -12.87 -23.14 3.37
N LEU A 107 -12.32 -24.34 3.15
CA LEU A 107 -11.64 -24.65 1.90
C LEU A 107 -12.64 -24.65 0.74
N LYS A 108 -12.20 -24.14 -0.41
CA LYS A 108 -12.90 -24.25 -1.68
C LYS A 108 -11.96 -24.92 -2.67
N ASP A 109 -12.35 -26.07 -3.20
CA ASP A 109 -11.53 -26.86 -4.13
C ASP A 109 -10.11 -27.13 -3.58
N GLU A 110 -10.02 -27.53 -2.30
CA GLU A 110 -8.77 -27.78 -1.54
C GLU A 110 -7.86 -26.54 -1.33
N ALA A 111 -8.31 -25.36 -1.74
CA ALA A 111 -7.62 -24.10 -1.54
C ALA A 111 -8.27 -23.24 -0.45
N VAL A 112 -7.45 -22.48 0.27
CA VAL A 112 -7.91 -21.45 1.19
C VAL A 112 -8.24 -20.18 0.38
N PRO A 113 -9.48 -19.66 0.44
CA PRO A 113 -9.81 -18.38 -0.18
C PRO A 113 -9.01 -17.25 0.46
N ALA A 114 -8.38 -16.43 -0.36
CA ALA A 114 -7.48 -15.34 0.04
C ALA A 114 -7.77 -14.06 -0.76
N ALA A 115 -7.14 -12.96 -0.36
CA ALA A 115 -7.34 -11.64 -0.95
C ALA A 115 -6.01 -10.99 -1.29
N GLU A 116 -5.94 -10.35 -2.46
CA GLU A 116 -4.79 -9.57 -2.91
C GLU A 116 -5.25 -8.41 -3.79
N VAL A 117 -4.61 -7.27 -3.61
CA VAL A 117 -4.75 -6.10 -4.47
C VAL A 117 -3.38 -5.44 -4.68
N ASP A 118 -3.11 -5.05 -5.92
CA ASP A 118 -1.82 -4.50 -6.36
C ASP A 118 -2.02 -3.07 -6.82
N SER A 119 -1.05 -2.20 -6.55
CA SER A 119 -1.04 -0.89 -7.20
C SER A 119 -0.80 -1.05 -8.70
N ALA A 120 -1.58 -0.38 -9.54
CA ALA A 120 -1.46 -0.47 -11.00
C ALA A 120 -0.17 0.14 -11.55
N ASN A 121 0.51 1.00 -10.78
CA ASN A 121 1.81 1.54 -11.15
C ASN A 121 2.93 0.62 -10.65
N HIS A 122 3.74 0.10 -11.58
CA HIS A 122 4.87 -0.79 -11.33
C HIS A 122 6.24 -0.09 -11.43
N ASP A 123 6.23 1.24 -11.49
CA ASP A 123 7.43 2.07 -11.57
C ASP A 123 7.61 2.87 -10.26
N MET A 124 7.42 2.20 -9.12
CA MET A 124 7.70 2.76 -7.79
C MET A 124 9.09 2.31 -7.35
N HIS A 125 10.07 3.22 -7.37
CA HIS A 125 11.43 2.93 -6.95
C HIS A 125 11.68 3.47 -5.54
N TRP A 126 12.80 4.17 -5.30
CA TRP A 126 13.10 4.78 -4.00
C TRP A 126 11.90 5.59 -3.48
N GLY A 127 11.46 5.31 -2.26
CA GLY A 127 10.19 5.82 -1.75
C GLY A 127 9.93 5.59 -0.28
N SER A 128 8.95 6.33 0.24
CA SER A 128 8.32 6.11 1.52
C SER A 128 6.94 5.52 1.29
N PHE A 129 6.73 4.28 1.73
CA PHE A 129 5.53 3.51 1.47
C PHE A 129 4.81 3.23 2.78
N ARG A 130 3.53 3.60 2.85
CA ARG A 130 2.77 3.67 4.10
C ARG A 130 1.39 3.09 3.92
N THR A 131 0.91 2.43 4.96
CA THR A 131 -0.46 1.91 5.01
C THR A 131 -1.02 2.06 6.41
N GLY A 132 -2.32 2.36 6.50
CA GLY A 132 -3.07 2.24 7.74
C GLY A 132 -3.81 0.91 7.74
N MET A 133 -3.49 0.02 8.69
CA MET A 133 -4.12 -1.30 8.75
C MET A 133 -4.60 -1.64 10.15
N LYS A 134 -5.73 -2.35 10.21
CA LYS A 134 -6.24 -3.07 11.37
C LYS A 134 -6.20 -4.56 11.06
N LEU A 135 -5.46 -5.32 11.85
CA LEU A 135 -5.22 -6.75 11.62
C LEU A 135 -6.32 -7.61 12.24
N THR A 136 -6.38 -8.87 11.82
CA THR A 136 -7.32 -9.85 12.38
C THR A 136 -6.82 -10.41 13.72
N ALA A 137 -7.71 -10.56 14.70
CA ALA A 137 -7.48 -11.38 15.89
C ALA A 137 -7.75 -12.88 15.64
N VAL A 138 -8.24 -13.25 14.46
CA VAL A 138 -8.48 -14.65 14.09
C VAL A 138 -7.16 -15.30 13.73
N ASN A 139 -6.71 -16.21 14.58
CA ASN A 139 -5.53 -17.02 14.37
C ASN A 139 -5.63 -17.83 13.05
N GLY A 140 -4.51 -17.97 12.35
CA GLY A 140 -4.35 -18.86 11.20
C GLY A 140 -4.15 -18.13 9.87
N THR A 141 -3.64 -16.90 9.87
CA THR A 141 -3.45 -16.10 8.65
C THR A 141 -2.13 -15.33 8.65
N CYS A 142 -1.69 -14.93 7.46
CA CYS A 142 -0.68 -13.90 7.24
C CYS A 142 -1.34 -12.69 6.57
N GLY A 143 -1.32 -11.54 7.24
CA GLY A 143 -1.59 -10.23 6.61
C GLY A 143 -0.27 -9.60 6.18
N ALA A 144 -0.23 -8.99 5.00
CA ALA A 144 1.01 -8.48 4.41
C ALA A 144 0.79 -7.12 3.73
N PHE A 145 1.77 -6.25 3.90
CA PHE A 145 1.98 -5.04 3.12
C PHE A 145 3.42 -5.05 2.62
N PHE A 146 3.60 -5.04 1.30
CA PHE A 146 4.91 -5.23 0.73
C PHE A 146 5.10 -4.49 -0.58
N TRP A 147 6.36 -4.28 -0.93
CA TRP A 147 6.80 -3.81 -2.23
C TRP A 147 7.43 -4.98 -3.00
N TYR A 148 7.12 -5.09 -4.29
CA TYR A 148 7.52 -6.24 -5.11
C TYR A 148 7.99 -5.81 -6.50
N PHE A 149 9.13 -6.35 -6.94
CA PHE A 149 9.53 -6.38 -8.35
C PHE A 149 9.61 -7.83 -8.86
N ASN A 150 10.24 -8.72 -8.10
CA ASN A 150 10.31 -10.16 -8.36
C ASN A 150 10.73 -10.93 -7.09
N ASP A 151 10.79 -12.27 -7.17
CA ASP A 151 11.18 -13.19 -6.07
C ASP A 151 12.55 -12.96 -5.41
N THR A 152 13.35 -12.01 -5.91
CA THR A 152 14.68 -11.66 -5.37
C THR A 152 14.80 -10.17 -5.06
N GLN A 153 13.70 -9.43 -5.19
CA GLN A 153 13.60 -8.00 -4.91
C GLN A 153 12.20 -7.73 -4.37
N GLU A 154 12.06 -7.91 -3.06
CA GLU A 154 10.81 -7.80 -2.31
C GLU A 154 11.10 -7.23 -0.93
N ILE A 155 10.22 -6.38 -0.41
CA ILE A 155 10.31 -5.77 0.92
C ILE A 155 8.99 -6.02 1.64
N ASP A 156 9.04 -6.79 2.71
CA ASP A 156 7.85 -7.30 3.38
C ASP A 156 7.70 -6.78 4.81
N MET A 157 6.46 -6.43 5.15
CA MET A 157 5.96 -6.42 6.51
C MET A 157 4.83 -7.45 6.61
N GLU A 158 5.12 -8.60 7.24
CA GLU A 158 4.19 -9.72 7.38
C GLU A 158 3.79 -9.95 8.84
N PHE A 159 2.50 -10.16 9.05
CA PHE A 159 1.87 -10.27 10.35
C PHE A 159 1.18 -11.62 10.48
N LEU A 160 1.75 -12.48 11.33
CA LEU A 160 1.27 -13.83 11.53
C LEU A 160 0.32 -13.85 12.73
N SER A 161 -0.99 -14.00 12.48
CA SER A 161 -1.99 -13.98 13.56
C SER A 161 -1.83 -15.12 14.56
N ARG A 162 -1.07 -16.17 14.20
CA ARG A 162 -0.66 -17.26 15.09
C ARG A 162 0.40 -16.89 16.13
N GLU A 163 1.14 -15.82 15.87
CA GLU A 163 2.21 -15.35 16.75
C GLU A 163 1.73 -14.28 17.74
N PHE A 164 0.50 -13.81 17.59
CA PHE A 164 -0.11 -12.88 18.53
C PHE A 164 -0.49 -13.60 19.83
N ASP A 165 -0.01 -13.06 20.93
CA ASP A 165 -0.37 -13.47 22.29
C ASP A 165 -0.90 -12.26 23.06
N PRO A 166 -2.22 -12.02 23.00
CA PRO A 166 -2.85 -10.89 23.70
C PRO A 166 -2.73 -10.95 25.23
N VAL A 167 -2.56 -12.15 25.80
CA VAL A 167 -2.41 -12.32 27.26
C VAL A 167 -1.08 -11.74 27.71
N ASN A 168 -0.02 -12.02 26.96
CA ASN A 168 1.34 -11.54 27.25
C ASN A 168 1.71 -10.25 26.50
N LYS A 169 0.78 -9.68 25.71
CA LYS A 169 0.99 -8.49 24.88
C LYS A 169 2.14 -8.64 23.88
N VAL A 170 2.25 -9.81 23.27
CA VAL A 170 3.26 -10.10 22.24
C VAL A 170 2.59 -10.03 20.88
N TYR A 171 3.05 -9.12 20.03
CA TYR A 171 2.51 -8.91 18.69
C TYR A 171 3.66 -8.74 17.69
N PRO A 172 4.24 -9.84 17.21
CA PRO A 172 5.40 -9.77 16.32
C PRO A 172 5.00 -9.27 14.92
N VAL A 173 5.89 -8.48 14.32
CA VAL A 173 5.92 -8.23 12.88
C VAL A 173 7.21 -8.85 12.32
N ASN A 174 7.06 -9.59 11.22
CA ASN A 174 8.16 -10.18 10.49
C ASN A 174 8.54 -9.25 9.33
N LEU A 175 9.76 -8.73 9.40
CA LEU A 175 10.34 -7.83 8.41
C LEU A 175 11.26 -8.66 7.53
N VAL A 176 11.00 -8.71 6.22
CA VAL A 176 11.70 -9.59 5.30
C VAL A 176 12.18 -8.80 4.09
N ILE A 177 13.37 -9.11 3.60
CA ILE A 177 13.81 -8.69 2.27
C ILE A 177 14.24 -9.93 1.52
N GLN A 178 13.48 -10.28 0.48
CA GLN A 178 13.88 -11.36 -0.42
C GLN A 178 14.99 -10.87 -1.34
N SER A 179 16.01 -11.71 -1.49
CA SER A 179 17.21 -11.40 -2.25
C SER A 179 17.70 -12.63 -3.02
N PRO A 180 18.66 -12.49 -3.94
CA PRO A 180 19.32 -13.64 -4.55
C PRO A 180 19.85 -14.64 -3.52
N ALA A 181 20.38 -14.15 -2.39
CA ALA A 181 20.82 -15.00 -1.29
C ALA A 181 19.66 -15.78 -0.65
N SER A 182 18.46 -15.19 -0.49
CA SER A 182 17.34 -15.91 0.16
C SER A 182 16.84 -17.00 -0.77
N LYS A 183 16.76 -16.72 -2.08
CA LYS A 183 16.48 -17.71 -3.11
C LYS A 183 17.46 -18.88 -3.09
N LEU A 184 18.77 -18.63 -3.00
CA LEU A 184 19.79 -19.68 -2.85
C LEU A 184 19.62 -20.48 -1.55
N ALA A 185 19.05 -19.87 -0.51
CA ALA A 185 18.71 -20.51 0.76
C ALA A 185 17.33 -21.20 0.76
N GLY A 186 16.69 -21.36 -0.40
CA GLY A 186 15.37 -21.96 -0.54
C GLY A 186 14.21 -20.97 -0.34
N TYR A 187 14.42 -19.69 -0.68
CA TYR A 187 13.52 -18.58 -0.40
C TYR A 187 13.32 -18.29 1.10
N ASP A 188 14.36 -18.57 1.89
CA ASP A 188 14.37 -18.39 3.34
C ASP A 188 15.35 -17.28 3.73
N ALA A 189 14.83 -16.05 3.85
CA ALA A 189 15.60 -14.88 4.24
C ALA A 189 16.07 -14.92 5.71
N SER A 190 15.52 -15.81 6.56
CA SER A 190 16.05 -16.02 7.91
C SER A 190 17.50 -16.51 7.90
N LYS A 191 17.95 -17.06 6.77
CA LYS A 191 19.33 -17.51 6.53
C LYS A 191 20.24 -16.44 5.92
N THR A 192 19.75 -15.22 5.63
CA THR A 192 20.50 -14.20 4.87
C THR A 192 20.78 -12.90 5.62
N GLY A 193 20.43 -12.82 6.91
CA GLY A 193 20.56 -11.58 7.70
C GLY A 193 19.54 -10.49 7.31
N LEU A 194 18.67 -10.78 6.35
CA LEU A 194 17.63 -9.90 5.82
C LEU A 194 16.24 -10.27 6.33
N PHE A 195 16.20 -10.79 7.55
CA PHE A 195 14.99 -11.15 8.27
C PHE A 195 15.10 -10.67 9.71
N LYS A 196 14.08 -9.97 10.19
CA LYS A 196 13.99 -9.50 11.57
C LYS A 196 12.57 -9.64 12.07
N THR A 197 12.39 -10.20 13.26
CA THR A 197 11.13 -10.18 13.98
C THR A 197 11.20 -9.11 15.07
N VAL A 198 10.20 -8.22 15.12
CA VAL A 198 10.10 -7.14 16.11
C VAL A 198 8.73 -7.18 16.77
N ASN A 199 8.66 -7.11 18.09
CA ASN A 199 7.38 -6.99 18.79
C ASN A 199 6.86 -5.55 18.71
N LEU A 200 5.64 -5.38 18.24
CA LEU A 200 4.91 -4.12 18.30
C LEU A 200 4.61 -3.75 19.76
N THR A 201 4.48 -2.45 20.01
CA THR A 201 4.20 -1.90 21.35
C THR A 201 2.72 -1.68 21.62
N PHE A 202 1.87 -2.17 20.71
CA PHE A 202 0.42 -2.01 20.69
C PHE A 202 -0.22 -3.30 20.17
N ASP A 203 -1.53 -3.46 20.39
CA ASP A 203 -2.32 -4.55 19.82
C ASP A 203 -2.78 -4.16 18.40
N PRO A 204 -2.24 -4.77 17.34
CA PRO A 204 -2.55 -4.40 15.97
C PRO A 204 -3.95 -4.87 15.52
N THR A 205 -4.66 -5.62 16.37
CA THR A 205 -6.02 -6.12 16.12
C THR A 205 -7.09 -5.24 16.75
N ALA A 206 -6.71 -4.42 17.74
CA ALA A 206 -7.63 -3.56 18.47
C ALA A 206 -8.06 -2.34 17.65
N ASP A 207 -7.11 -1.68 16.98
CA ASP A 207 -7.31 -0.44 16.24
C ASP A 207 -6.42 -0.38 14.98
N PHE A 208 -6.62 0.66 14.17
CA PHE A 208 -5.74 0.96 13.05
C PHE A 208 -4.41 1.49 13.54
N HIS A 209 -3.34 0.99 12.94
CA HIS A 209 -1.98 1.48 13.14
C HIS A 209 -1.32 1.75 11.79
N GLU A 210 -0.37 2.69 11.79
CA GLU A 210 0.44 2.96 10.61
C GLU A 210 1.59 1.96 10.54
N TYR A 211 1.83 1.45 9.32
CA TYR A 211 3.00 0.66 8.98
C TYR A 211 3.69 1.28 7.78
N ARG A 212 5.01 1.43 7.85
CA ARG A 212 5.80 2.08 6.82
C ARG A 212 7.14 1.42 6.62
N PHE A 213 7.57 1.39 5.37
CA PHE A 213 8.97 1.20 5.04
C PHE A 213 9.46 2.32 4.11
N ASP A 214 10.67 2.80 4.41
CA ASP A 214 11.39 3.73 3.56
C ASP A 214 12.46 2.94 2.79
N TYR A 215 12.27 2.82 1.49
CA TYR A 215 13.13 2.13 0.54
C TYR A 215 14.06 3.14 -0.13
N MET A 216 15.34 3.10 0.23
CA MET A 216 16.35 4.05 -0.22
C MET A 216 17.58 3.30 -0.77
N PRO A 217 18.48 3.96 -1.53
CA PRO A 217 19.67 3.31 -2.04
C PRO A 217 20.47 2.59 -0.93
N GLY A 218 20.58 1.26 -1.07
CA GLY A 218 21.36 0.41 -0.16
C GLY A 218 20.77 0.20 1.24
N ARG A 219 19.52 0.61 1.50
CA ARG A 219 18.85 0.36 2.79
C ARG A 219 17.32 0.37 2.73
N VAL A 220 16.73 -0.33 3.70
CA VAL A 220 15.31 -0.25 4.01
C VAL A 220 15.14 0.01 5.50
N ILE A 221 14.29 0.97 5.85
CA ILE A 221 13.99 1.31 7.25
C ILE A 221 12.49 1.08 7.50
N PHE A 222 12.17 0.29 8.51
CA PHE A 222 10.80 -0.10 8.85
C PHE A 222 10.29 0.67 10.06
N TYR A 223 9.01 1.01 10.07
CA TYR A 223 8.34 1.78 11.10
C TYR A 223 6.95 1.22 11.40
N ALA A 224 6.49 1.45 12.63
CA ALA A 224 5.09 1.43 12.97
C ALA A 224 4.75 2.63 13.85
N ASP A 225 3.65 3.31 13.54
CA ASP A 225 3.26 4.59 14.13
C ASP A 225 4.42 5.61 14.17
N SER A 226 5.14 5.72 13.05
CA SER A 226 6.37 6.53 12.90
C SER A 226 7.51 6.20 13.87
N LYS A 227 7.41 5.11 14.66
CA LYS A 227 8.52 4.60 15.47
C LYS A 227 9.31 3.59 14.66
N ARG A 228 10.62 3.82 14.55
CA ARG A 228 11.54 2.91 13.86
C ARG A 228 11.56 1.55 14.53
N LEU A 229 11.29 0.49 13.76
CA LEU A 229 11.33 -0.91 14.18
C LEU A 229 12.70 -1.53 13.88
N ALA A 230 13.18 -1.36 12.64
CA ALA A 230 14.45 -1.90 12.20
C ALA A 230 15.01 -1.12 11.01
N GLU A 231 16.29 -1.31 10.73
CA GLU A 231 16.91 -0.95 9.46
C GLU A 231 17.72 -2.15 8.97
N MET A 232 17.66 -2.40 7.68
CA MET A 232 18.48 -3.37 6.97
C MET A 232 19.29 -2.62 5.90
N LYS A 233 20.56 -2.99 5.74
CA LYS A 233 21.51 -2.35 4.81
C LYS A 233 22.31 -3.40 4.10
N GLY A 234 22.74 -3.10 2.88
CA GLY A 234 23.69 -3.94 2.16
C GLY A 234 23.48 -3.92 0.65
N ALA A 235 24.34 -4.65 -0.05
CA ALA A 235 24.26 -4.80 -1.51
C ALA A 235 23.07 -5.65 -1.98
N GLU A 236 22.45 -6.40 -1.07
CA GLU A 236 21.29 -7.27 -1.34
C GLU A 236 19.94 -6.54 -1.22
N MET A 237 19.94 -5.23 -0.92
CA MET A 237 18.70 -4.44 -0.96
C MET A 237 18.19 -4.36 -2.39
N PRO A 238 16.86 -4.27 -2.60
CA PRO A 238 16.33 -4.04 -3.93
C PRO A 238 16.96 -2.81 -4.60
N SER A 239 17.03 -2.84 -5.93
CA SER A 239 17.60 -1.78 -6.75
C SER A 239 16.77 -1.43 -7.97
N ASP A 240 15.65 -2.11 -8.19
CA ASP A 240 14.72 -1.84 -9.29
C ASP A 240 13.45 -1.12 -8.80
N ALA A 241 12.62 -0.73 -9.77
CA ALA A 241 11.28 -0.22 -9.55
C ALA A 241 10.25 -1.35 -9.59
N GLY A 242 9.19 -1.22 -8.79
CA GLY A 242 8.19 -2.25 -8.57
C GLY A 242 6.86 -1.63 -8.15
N HIS A 243 6.03 -2.41 -7.47
CA HIS A 243 4.69 -1.99 -7.07
C HIS A 243 4.39 -2.38 -5.62
N LEU A 244 3.32 -1.80 -5.07
CA LEU A 244 2.79 -2.18 -3.77
C LEU A 244 1.77 -3.30 -3.90
N ILE A 245 1.81 -4.22 -2.93
CA ILE A 245 0.82 -5.28 -2.79
C ILE A 245 0.29 -5.27 -1.35
N LEU A 246 -1.03 -5.40 -1.23
CA LEU A 246 -1.74 -5.69 0.01
C LEU A 246 -2.33 -7.08 -0.09
N GLN A 247 -2.00 -7.97 0.85
CA GLN A 247 -2.38 -9.37 0.76
C GLN A 247 -2.84 -9.90 2.12
N HIS A 248 -3.85 -10.76 2.13
CA HIS A 248 -4.27 -11.51 3.33
C HIS A 248 -4.58 -12.94 2.92
N TRP A 249 -3.86 -13.90 3.52
CA TRP A 249 -3.88 -15.28 3.04
C TRP A 249 -3.59 -16.29 4.15
N SER A 250 -3.83 -17.58 3.84
CA SER A 250 -3.40 -18.71 4.66
C SER A 250 -3.15 -19.93 3.79
N ASN A 251 -2.25 -20.81 4.22
CA ASN A 251 -1.91 -22.07 3.54
C ASN A 251 -1.59 -23.21 4.52
N GLY A 252 -1.70 -22.96 5.83
CA GLY A 252 -1.39 -23.93 6.87
C GLY A 252 0.08 -24.31 7.00
N ASN A 253 1.03 -23.53 6.46
CA ASN A 253 2.43 -23.69 6.82
C ASN A 253 2.60 -23.41 8.33
N PRO A 254 3.08 -24.37 9.14
CA PRO A 254 3.15 -24.25 10.59
C PRO A 254 4.18 -23.24 11.08
N LEU A 255 5.09 -22.81 10.21
CA LEU A 255 6.12 -21.81 10.49
C LEU A 255 5.73 -20.43 9.95
N TRP A 256 4.56 -20.32 9.29
CA TRP A 256 4.06 -19.07 8.73
C TRP A 256 2.59 -18.83 9.08
N SER A 257 1.64 -18.98 8.14
CA SER A 257 0.24 -18.65 8.39
C SER A 257 -0.45 -19.55 9.42
N GLY A 258 -0.06 -20.83 9.54
CA GLY A 258 -0.58 -21.79 10.52
C GLY A 258 -2.06 -22.14 10.45
N GLY A 259 -2.81 -21.63 9.46
CA GLY A 259 -4.25 -21.86 9.32
C GLY A 259 -4.67 -23.14 8.58
N PRO A 260 -5.87 -23.18 7.97
CA PRO A 260 -6.81 -22.07 7.76
C PRO A 260 -7.41 -21.52 9.07
N PRO A 261 -7.93 -20.28 9.08
CA PRO A 261 -8.58 -19.72 10.25
C PRO A 261 -9.90 -20.44 10.57
N THR A 262 -10.32 -20.44 11.85
CA THR A 262 -11.55 -21.14 12.30
C THR A 262 -12.85 -20.43 11.95
N ARG A 263 -12.76 -19.15 11.59
CA ARG A 263 -13.83 -18.30 11.06
C ARG A 263 -13.21 -17.31 10.09
N ASP A 264 -14.02 -16.70 9.24
CA ASP A 264 -13.49 -15.75 8.26
C ASP A 264 -12.71 -14.63 8.97
N ALA A 265 -11.51 -14.39 8.47
CA ALA A 265 -10.55 -13.48 9.05
C ALA A 265 -10.41 -12.25 8.16
N VAL A 266 -10.54 -11.07 8.75
CA VAL A 266 -10.56 -9.80 8.02
C VAL A 266 -9.41 -8.93 8.47
N MET A 267 -8.59 -8.50 7.50
CA MET A 267 -7.66 -7.39 7.65
C MET A 267 -8.27 -6.18 6.93
N THR A 268 -8.35 -5.03 7.58
CA THR A 268 -8.89 -3.81 6.96
C THR A 268 -7.77 -2.81 6.72
N VAL A 269 -7.73 -2.26 5.52
CA VAL A 269 -6.81 -1.19 5.12
C VAL A 269 -7.58 0.12 5.00
N SER A 270 -7.24 1.13 5.79
CA SER A 270 -7.92 2.44 5.75
C SER A 270 -7.35 3.34 4.64
N TYR A 271 -6.03 3.32 4.43
CA TYR A 271 -5.37 4.09 3.38
C TYR A 271 -4.06 3.45 2.94
N VAL A 272 -3.60 3.82 1.74
CA VAL A 272 -2.20 3.68 1.31
C VAL A 272 -1.68 5.04 0.86
N LYS A 273 -0.44 5.35 1.23
CA LYS A 273 0.31 6.51 0.73
C LYS A 273 1.71 6.06 0.34
N ALA A 274 2.05 6.20 -0.94
CA ALA A 274 3.37 5.99 -1.48
C ALA A 274 3.87 7.31 -2.04
N TYR A 275 5.02 7.78 -1.59
CA TYR A 275 5.76 8.88 -2.21
C TYR A 275 7.06 8.31 -2.72
N PHE A 276 7.27 8.36 -4.03
CA PHE A 276 8.34 7.60 -4.68
C PHE A 276 8.95 8.36 -5.85
N ASN A 277 10.14 7.94 -6.23
CA ASN A 277 10.72 8.28 -7.53
C ASN A 277 10.42 7.16 -8.52
N SER A 278 10.14 7.55 -9.77
CA SER A 278 10.03 6.66 -10.91
C SER A 278 11.38 6.47 -11.60
N THR A 279 11.51 5.49 -12.49
CA THR A 279 12.69 5.35 -13.37
C THR A 279 12.77 6.44 -14.44
N ALA A 280 11.69 7.20 -14.65
CA ALA A 280 11.66 8.32 -15.59
C ALA A 280 12.70 9.43 -15.26
N PRO A 281 13.37 10.04 -16.26
CA PRO A 281 14.31 11.12 -16.05
C PRO A 281 13.68 12.34 -15.36
N LEU A 282 14.41 12.98 -14.45
CA LEU A 282 13.98 14.19 -13.72
C LEU A 282 14.11 15.48 -14.54
N ASP A 283 14.38 15.43 -15.84
CA ASP A 283 14.66 16.61 -16.67
C ASP A 283 13.50 17.61 -16.72
N SER A 284 12.25 17.10 -16.81
CA SER A 284 11.04 17.93 -16.83
C SER A 284 10.79 18.60 -15.47
N TRP A 285 11.01 17.85 -14.39
CA TRP A 285 10.93 18.35 -13.03
C TRP A 285 11.99 19.42 -12.78
N THR A 286 13.26 19.18 -13.14
CA THR A 286 14.37 20.12 -12.95
C THR A 286 14.08 21.48 -13.59
N LYS A 287 13.64 21.48 -14.87
CA LYS A 287 13.28 22.71 -15.60
C LYS A 287 12.15 23.52 -14.97
N THR A 288 11.27 22.84 -14.23
CA THR A 288 10.03 23.44 -13.71
C THR A 288 10.14 23.81 -12.24
N CYS A 289 10.92 23.06 -11.47
CA CYS A 289 10.89 23.07 -10.01
C CYS A 289 12.21 23.50 -9.37
N ALA A 290 13.35 22.95 -9.82
CA ALA A 290 14.65 23.22 -9.20
C ALA A 290 15.01 24.71 -9.23
N ASP A 291 14.69 25.40 -10.34
CA ASP A 291 15.07 26.79 -10.56
C ASP A 291 14.02 27.80 -10.06
N LYS A 292 12.81 27.35 -9.70
CA LYS A 292 11.64 28.25 -9.49
C LYS A 292 11.21 28.45 -8.04
N LYS A 293 11.93 27.89 -7.06
CA LYS A 293 11.60 27.98 -5.61
C LYS A 293 10.13 27.61 -5.29
N VAL A 294 9.55 26.70 -6.08
CA VAL A 294 8.19 26.21 -5.85
C VAL A 294 8.22 25.29 -4.62
N PRO A 295 7.25 25.40 -3.69
CA PRO A 295 7.25 24.58 -2.48
C PRO A 295 7.11 23.09 -2.79
N VAL A 296 7.88 22.30 -2.05
CA VAL A 296 7.75 20.85 -1.91
C VAL A 296 6.91 20.61 -0.65
N CYS A 297 5.96 19.68 -0.70
CA CYS A 297 5.12 19.39 0.45
C CYS A 297 5.82 18.45 1.44
N GLU A 298 5.91 18.85 2.70
CA GLU A 298 6.37 17.93 3.75
C GLU A 298 5.36 16.79 3.94
N ILE A 299 5.85 15.56 3.91
CA ILE A 299 5.05 14.37 4.17
C ILE A 299 4.83 14.28 5.68
N PRO A 300 3.57 14.36 6.16
CA PRO A 300 3.29 14.24 7.58
C PRO A 300 3.57 12.81 8.08
N ASP A 301 4.00 12.69 9.32
CA ASP A 301 4.15 11.40 9.99
C ASP A 301 2.80 10.74 10.26
N GLY A 302 2.73 9.42 10.04
CA GLY A 302 1.57 8.60 10.34
C GLY A 302 1.66 8.02 11.75
N THR A 303 0.55 8.01 12.49
CA THR A 303 0.49 7.45 13.86
C THR A 303 -0.88 6.82 14.10
N ALA A 304 -1.03 6.07 15.18
CA ALA A 304 -2.33 5.53 15.60
C ALA A 304 -3.47 6.57 15.57
N THR A 305 -3.18 7.85 15.85
CA THR A 305 -4.20 8.92 15.87
C THR A 305 -4.82 9.22 14.50
N ASN A 306 -4.06 9.00 13.42
CA ASN A 306 -4.51 9.26 12.06
C ASN A 306 -4.57 7.99 11.21
N ALA A 307 -4.16 6.83 11.75
CA ALA A 307 -4.12 5.57 11.04
C ALA A 307 -5.48 5.14 10.47
N SER A 308 -6.61 5.51 11.11
CA SER A 308 -7.96 5.18 10.64
C SER A 308 -8.50 6.14 9.55
N THR A 309 -7.80 7.24 9.27
CA THR A 309 -8.23 8.28 8.30
C THR A 309 -7.16 8.63 7.27
N GLY A 310 -5.91 8.22 7.48
CA GLY A 310 -4.75 8.65 6.70
C GLY A 310 -4.26 10.06 7.02
N GLY A 311 -5.00 10.88 7.78
CA GLY A 311 -4.67 12.29 7.95
C GLY A 311 -4.69 13.05 6.61
N PRO A 312 -3.91 14.14 6.45
CA PRO A 312 -3.93 14.96 5.23
C PRO A 312 -3.44 14.20 3.99
N PHE A 313 -4.21 14.21 2.91
CA PHE A 313 -3.82 13.74 1.57
C PHE A 313 -3.27 14.93 0.78
N LEU A 314 -2.05 14.78 0.24
CA LEU A 314 -1.31 15.84 -0.44
C LEU A 314 -1.63 15.95 -1.93
N THR A 315 -2.18 14.88 -2.52
CA THR A 315 -2.61 14.80 -3.92
C THR A 315 -4.07 15.19 -4.12
N ASP A 316 -4.87 15.23 -3.05
CA ASP A 316 -6.32 15.45 -3.13
C ASP A 316 -6.67 16.94 -3.28
N HIS A 317 -6.63 17.42 -4.52
CA HIS A 317 -7.34 18.62 -4.93
C HIS A 317 -8.84 18.32 -4.98
N LYS A 318 -9.53 18.32 -3.83
CA LYS A 318 -10.99 18.09 -3.71
C LYS A 318 -11.78 18.41 -5.00
N GLY A 319 -12.27 17.37 -5.70
CA GLY A 319 -13.28 17.55 -6.76
C GLY A 319 -13.15 16.72 -8.02
N ARG A 320 -12.90 15.40 -7.94
CA ARG A 320 -13.44 14.49 -8.97
C ARG A 320 -14.88 14.15 -8.59
N GLU A 321 -15.74 15.16 -8.63
CA GLU A 321 -17.18 14.94 -8.67
C GLU A 321 -17.47 13.98 -9.82
N SER A 322 -18.30 12.98 -9.52
CA SER A 322 -18.97 12.12 -10.48
C SER A 322 -19.70 12.97 -11.54
N ARG A 323 -19.00 13.37 -12.60
CA ARG A 323 -19.65 13.88 -13.80
C ARG A 323 -19.96 12.69 -14.68
N GLY A 324 -21.23 12.32 -14.66
CA GLY A 324 -21.81 11.31 -15.52
C GLY A 324 -21.38 11.50 -16.97
N ALA A 325 -21.20 10.35 -17.63
CA ALA A 325 -20.89 10.24 -19.03
C ALA A 325 -21.75 11.20 -19.87
N ARG A 326 -21.08 12.10 -20.58
CA ARG A 326 -21.64 12.68 -21.81
C ARG A 326 -20.85 12.09 -22.96
N ALA A 327 -21.55 11.30 -23.76
CA ALA A 327 -21.08 10.75 -25.01
C ALA A 327 -20.66 11.86 -25.97
N THR A 328 -19.48 11.72 -26.55
CA THR A 328 -19.18 12.28 -27.88
C THR A 328 -18.36 11.27 -28.66
N ASP A 329 -18.85 11.01 -29.86
CA ASP A 329 -18.37 10.12 -30.90
C ASP A 329 -16.90 10.35 -31.32
N GLY A 330 -16.25 9.24 -31.69
CA GLY A 330 -15.40 9.12 -32.88
C GLY A 330 -13.98 9.71 -32.85
N MET A 331 -12.97 8.86 -32.69
CA MET A 331 -12.13 8.38 -33.82
C MET A 331 -11.10 7.39 -33.26
N GLY A 332 -11.08 6.17 -33.80
CA GLY A 332 -10.20 5.10 -33.34
C GLY A 332 -8.73 5.34 -33.65
N VAL A 333 -7.88 5.15 -32.65
CA VAL A 333 -6.46 4.80 -32.83
C VAL A 333 -6.25 3.49 -32.09
N LEU A 334 -6.03 2.43 -32.87
CA LEU A 334 -5.80 1.08 -32.39
C LEU A 334 -4.41 1.01 -31.74
N GLY A 335 -4.35 1.36 -30.45
CA GLY A 335 -3.19 1.13 -29.60
C GLY A 335 -3.16 -0.33 -29.18
N LEU A 336 -2.15 -1.06 -29.63
CA LEU A 336 -1.87 -2.44 -29.28
C LEU A 336 -1.58 -2.52 -27.78
N VAL A 337 -2.57 -2.96 -26.98
CA VAL A 337 -2.37 -3.35 -25.59
C VAL A 337 -1.58 -4.66 -25.61
N MET A 338 -0.27 -4.58 -25.40
CA MET A 338 0.48 -5.77 -25.00
C MET A 338 0.04 -6.11 -23.59
N ALA A 339 -0.77 -7.14 -23.46
CA ALA A 339 -1.02 -7.81 -22.20
C ALA A 339 0.31 -8.37 -21.69
N THR A 340 0.99 -7.61 -20.85
CA THR A 340 2.03 -8.15 -19.98
C THR A 340 1.33 -9.11 -19.04
N GLY A 341 1.62 -10.40 -19.20
CA GLY A 341 1.03 -11.45 -18.36
C GLY A 341 1.23 -11.12 -16.88
N SER A 342 0.20 -11.39 -16.07
CA SER A 342 0.29 -11.34 -14.61
C SER A 342 1.48 -12.18 -14.17
N VAL A 343 2.57 -11.54 -13.76
CA VAL A 343 3.60 -12.18 -12.96
C VAL A 343 2.94 -12.38 -11.60
N THR A 344 2.52 -13.61 -11.31
CA THR A 344 2.02 -13.96 -9.98
C THR A 344 3.10 -13.65 -8.96
N ALA A 345 2.88 -12.63 -8.13
CA ALA A 345 3.65 -12.42 -6.93
C ALA A 345 3.28 -13.56 -5.97
N LEU A 346 4.16 -14.55 -5.83
CA LEU A 346 4.07 -15.43 -4.67
C LEU A 346 4.69 -14.63 -3.54
N ALA A 347 3.91 -14.24 -2.54
CA ALA A 347 4.48 -13.95 -1.23
C ALA A 347 5.32 -15.17 -0.84
N LEU A 348 6.64 -14.98 -0.89
CA LEU A 348 7.58 -16.06 -0.79
C LEU A 348 7.74 -16.40 0.68
N LEU A 349 6.96 -17.39 1.09
CA LEU A 349 7.09 -18.04 2.38
C LEU A 349 8.55 -18.32 2.73
N LEU A 350 8.93 -17.95 3.95
CA LEU A 350 10.10 -18.57 4.56
C LEU A 350 9.86 -20.08 4.61
N LEU A 351 10.79 -20.81 3.99
CA LEU A 351 10.97 -22.27 3.94
C LEU A 351 10.29 -22.98 2.79
#